data_AF-M3VC18-F1
#
_entry.id   AF-M3VC18-F1
#
_cell.length_a   1.000
_cell.length_b   1.000
_cell.length_c   1.000
_cell.angle_alpha   90.00
_cell.angle_beta   90.00
_cell.angle_gamma   90.00
#
_symmetry.space_group_name_H-M   'P 1'
#
loop_
_entity.id
_entity.type
_entity.pdbx_description
1 polymer ?
#
loop_
_entity_poly.entity_id
_entity_poly.type
_entity_poly.pdbx_seq_one_letter_code
_entity_poly.pdbx_strand_id
1 'polypeptide(L)'
;MYKDRSYVRANNARQSARRRALLAATDVETFDPVEIFARDNWTCHLCDQPVDRAAKVPDHQAPTLDHLTPLAHGGPHTRANVRCAHFICNSVRQDKPLSCANN
;
A
#
# COMPACT_ATOMS: atom_id res chain seq x y z
N MET A 1 -3.14 -17.40 24.02
CA MET A 1 -4.23 -17.41 23.01
C MET A 1 -3.64 -17.72 21.64
N TYR A 2 -3.77 -18.97 21.16
CA TYR A 2 -3.30 -19.35 19.83
C TYR A 2 -4.44 -19.15 18.82
N LYS A 3 -4.20 -18.35 17.77
CA LYS A 3 -5.15 -18.20 16.65
C LYS A 3 -5.04 -19.44 15.78
N ASP A 4 -6.09 -20.26 15.74
CA ASP A 4 -6.08 -21.46 14.91
C ASP A 4 -6.20 -21.12 13.40
N ARG A 5 -5.93 -22.11 12.55
CA ARG A 5 -5.94 -21.94 11.09
C ARG A 5 -7.29 -21.50 10.53
N SER A 6 -8.41 -21.89 11.15
CA SER A 6 -9.75 -21.49 10.70
C SER A 6 -9.97 -20.00 10.93
N TYR A 7 -9.56 -19.47 12.09
CA TYR A 7 -9.62 -18.05 12.39
C TYR A 7 -8.84 -17.20 11.38
N VAL A 8 -7.60 -17.61 11.06
CA VAL A 8 -6.75 -16.87 10.12
C VAL A 8 -7.37 -16.84 8.71
N ARG A 9 -7.91 -17.97 8.24
CA ARG A 9 -8.58 -18.06 6.93
C ARG A 9 -9.82 -17.16 6.86
N ALA A 10 -10.68 -17.20 7.87
CA ALA A 10 -11.87 -16.37 7.93
C ALA A 10 -11.52 -14.88 7.94
N ASN A 11 -10.48 -14.50 8.71
CA ASN A 11 -10.01 -13.11 8.76
C ASN A 11 -9.45 -12.63 7.41
N ASN A 12 -8.63 -13.44 6.73
CA ASN A 12 -8.10 -13.12 5.41
C ASN A 12 -9.21 -13.00 4.36
N ALA A 13 -10.22 -13.88 4.40
CA ALA A 13 -11.38 -13.81 3.52
C ALA A 13 -12.17 -12.51 3.73
N ARG A 14 -12.40 -12.11 4.99
CA ARG A 14 -13.05 -10.84 5.33
C ARG A 14 -12.25 -9.63 4.82
N GLN A 15 -10.93 -9.62 5.04
CA GLN A 15 -10.07 -8.53 4.58
C GLN A 15 -10.05 -8.42 3.04
N SER A 16 -9.96 -9.55 2.35
CA SER A 16 -10.02 -9.61 0.88
C SER A 16 -11.38 -9.12 0.35
N ALA A 17 -12.50 -9.56 0.95
CA ALA A 17 -13.83 -9.10 0.58
C ALA A 17 -14.02 -7.59 0.76
N ARG A 18 -13.54 -7.03 1.89
CA ARG A 18 -13.53 -5.57 2.13
C ARG A 18 -12.72 -4.84 1.06
N ARG A 19 -11.50 -5.30 0.77
CA ARG A 19 -10.65 -4.68 -0.26
C ARG A 19 -11.32 -4.69 -1.64
N ARG A 20 -11.93 -5.81 -2.04
CA ARG A 20 -12.66 -5.92 -3.31
C ARG A 20 -13.83 -4.93 -3.39
N ALA A 21 -14.61 -4.77 -2.32
CA ALA A 21 -15.70 -3.82 -2.27
C ALA A 21 -15.22 -2.36 -2.43
N LEU A 22 -14.11 -1.99 -1.78
CA LEU A 22 -13.52 -0.65 -1.90
C LEU A 22 -13.00 -0.38 -3.33
N LEU A 23 -12.32 -1.35 -3.94
CA LEU A 23 -11.86 -1.24 -5.32
C LEU A 23 -13.03 -1.12 -6.30
N ALA A 24 -14.13 -1.85 -6.09
CA ALA A 24 -15.32 -1.74 -6.92
C ALA A 24 -16.05 -0.39 -6.80
N ALA A 25 -15.80 0.36 -5.72
CA ALA A 25 -16.41 1.65 -5.45
C ALA A 25 -15.53 2.85 -5.85
N THR A 26 -14.35 2.61 -6.44
CA THR A 26 -13.37 3.64 -6.80
C THR A 26 -12.82 3.40 -8.19
N ASP A 27 -12.16 4.40 -8.77
CA ASP A 27 -11.48 4.21 -10.06
C ASP A 27 -10.27 3.29 -9.92
N VAL A 28 -10.15 2.34 -10.85
CA VAL A 28 -9.06 1.35 -10.86
C VAL A 28 -8.41 1.34 -12.23
N GLU A 29 -7.14 1.70 -12.27
CA GLU A 29 -6.29 1.50 -13.44
C GLU A 29 -5.52 0.19 -13.33
N THR A 30 -5.24 -0.43 -14.47
CA THR A 30 -4.31 -1.56 -14.55
C THR A 30 -2.93 -1.04 -14.94
N PHE A 31 -1.92 -1.38 -14.14
CA PHE A 31 -0.52 -1.02 -14.37
C PHE A 31 0.43 -1.99 -13.68
N ASP A 32 1.68 -2.03 -14.13
CA ASP A 32 2.75 -2.77 -13.47
C ASP A 32 3.27 -1.93 -12.28
N PRO A 33 3.31 -2.45 -11.05
CA PRO A 33 3.93 -1.76 -9.92
C PRO A 33 5.36 -1.25 -10.21
N VAL A 34 6.13 -1.97 -11.02
CA VAL A 34 7.50 -1.60 -11.40
C VAL A 34 7.52 -0.28 -12.17
N GLU A 35 6.49 0.04 -12.96
CA GLU A 35 6.33 1.33 -13.64
C GLU A 35 6.31 2.48 -12.62
N ILE A 36 5.57 2.31 -11.52
CA ILE A 36 5.46 3.30 -10.45
C ILE A 36 6.77 3.42 -9.67
N PHE A 37 7.39 2.29 -9.35
CA PHE A 37 8.68 2.29 -8.64
C PHE A 37 9.76 2.98 -9.46
N ALA A 38 9.81 2.73 -10.77
CA ALA A 38 10.74 3.38 -11.67
C ALA A 38 10.45 4.88 -11.81
N ARG A 39 9.17 5.28 -11.96
CA ARG A 39 8.76 6.69 -12.02
C ARG A 39 9.20 7.47 -10.77
N ASP A 40 9.09 6.84 -9.60
CA ASP A 40 9.44 7.45 -8.31
C ASP A 40 10.93 7.25 -7.97
N ASN A 41 11.78 6.93 -8.94
CA ASN A 41 13.23 6.69 -8.79
C ASN A 41 13.60 5.64 -7.72
N TRP A 42 12.69 4.73 -7.40
CA TRP A 42 12.85 3.77 -6.29
C TRP A 42 13.10 4.49 -4.96
N THR A 43 12.47 5.64 -4.75
CA THR A 43 12.53 6.42 -3.52
C THR A 43 11.21 6.30 -2.78
N CYS A 44 11.28 6.04 -1.48
CA CYS A 44 10.11 6.01 -0.62
C CYS A 44 9.60 7.43 -0.38
N HIS A 45 8.36 7.73 -0.78
CA HIS A 45 7.78 9.07 -0.58
C HIS A 45 7.44 9.41 0.88
N LEU A 46 7.54 8.46 1.81
CA LEU A 46 7.23 8.66 3.23
C LEU A 46 8.45 9.09 4.06
N CYS A 47 9.65 8.67 3.65
CA CYS A 47 10.90 8.94 4.39
C CYS A 47 12.02 9.48 3.50
N ASP A 48 11.76 9.62 2.20
CA ASP A 48 12.68 10.12 1.17
C ASP A 48 13.96 9.30 1.00
N GLN A 49 14.01 8.07 1.53
CA GLN A 49 15.13 7.15 1.38
C GLN A 49 14.91 6.15 0.23
N PRO A 50 16.00 5.68 -0.42
CA PRO A 50 15.90 4.66 -1.47
C PRO A 50 15.33 3.33 -0.93
N VAL A 51 14.53 2.65 -1.74
CA VAL A 51 14.02 1.29 -1.48
C VAL A 51 14.95 0.25 -2.14
N ASP A 52 15.02 -0.94 -1.56
CA ASP A 52 15.81 -2.03 -2.13
C ASP A 52 15.01 -2.79 -3.19
N ARG A 53 15.45 -2.68 -4.45
CA ARG A 53 14.78 -3.30 -5.60
C ARG A 53 14.78 -4.83 -5.57
N ALA A 54 15.75 -5.43 -4.88
CA ALA A 54 15.88 -6.88 -4.76
C ALA A 54 15.11 -7.44 -3.55
N ALA A 55 14.79 -6.59 -2.58
CA ALA A 55 14.06 -6.99 -1.38
C ALA A 55 12.61 -7.37 -1.70
N LYS A 56 12.09 -8.35 -0.97
CA LYS A 56 10.72 -8.86 -1.12
C LYS A 56 9.98 -8.79 0.22
N VAL A 57 8.70 -8.43 0.19
CA VAL A 57 7.82 -8.45 1.36
C VAL A 57 7.90 -9.85 2.02
N PRO A 58 8.13 -9.96 3.34
CA PRO A 58 7.98 -8.93 4.37
C PRO A 58 9.26 -8.18 4.80
N ASP A 59 10.30 -8.15 3.97
CA ASP A 59 11.49 -7.33 4.25
C ASP A 59 11.10 -5.85 4.40
N HIS A 60 11.67 -5.18 5.39
CA HIS A 60 11.38 -3.78 5.70
C HIS A 60 11.68 -2.84 4.53
N GLN A 61 12.74 -3.10 3.77
CA GLN A 61 13.19 -2.26 2.66
C GLN A 61 12.52 -2.60 1.33
N ALA A 62 11.68 -3.63 1.29
CA ALA A 62 10.99 -4.03 0.07
C ALA A 62 10.06 -2.91 -0.46
N PRO A 63 10.01 -2.69 -1.78
CA PRO A 63 9.14 -1.72 -2.41
C PRO A 63 7.68 -2.17 -2.34
N THR A 64 6.80 -1.24 -2.03
CA THR A 64 5.34 -1.44 -2.03
C THR A 64 4.64 -0.24 -2.65
N LEU A 65 3.46 -0.48 -3.21
CA LEU A 65 2.57 0.60 -3.63
C LEU A 65 1.83 1.14 -2.41
N ASP A 66 1.99 2.44 -2.18
CA ASP A 66 1.28 3.17 -1.16
C ASP A 66 0.28 4.14 -1.79
N HIS A 67 -0.95 4.12 -1.29
CA HIS A 67 -2.04 4.96 -1.78
C HIS A 67 -2.01 6.31 -1.05
N LEU A 68 -1.78 7.41 -1.76
CA LEU A 68 -1.74 8.77 -1.20
C LEU A 68 -3.02 9.09 -0.42
N THR A 69 -4.16 8.86 -1.06
CA THR A 69 -5.46 8.74 -0.40
C THR A 69 -5.78 7.26 -0.26
N PRO A 70 -5.85 6.69 0.95
CA PRO A 70 -6.09 5.26 1.12
C PRO A 70 -7.45 4.81 0.57
N LEU A 71 -7.53 3.57 0.08
CA LEU A 71 -8.79 2.98 -0.42
C LEU A 71 -9.92 3.06 0.62
N ALA A 72 -9.59 2.92 1.91
CA ALA A 72 -10.56 3.00 3.01
C ALA A 72 -11.19 4.39 3.17
N HIS A 73 -10.54 5.43 2.63
CA HIS A 73 -11.02 6.81 2.59
C HIS A 73 -11.53 7.22 1.20
N GLY A 74 -11.80 6.25 0.31
CA GLY A 74 -12.34 6.50 -1.03
C GLY A 74 -11.30 6.90 -2.07
N GLY A 75 -10.01 6.76 -1.78
CA GLY A 75 -8.97 7.04 -2.77
C GLY A 75 -8.95 5.98 -3.90
N PRO A 76 -8.67 6.37 -5.15
CA PRO A 76 -8.67 5.44 -6.29
C PRO A 76 -7.39 4.61 -6.39
N HIS A 77 -7.43 3.47 -7.08
CA HIS A 77 -6.23 2.71 -7.46
C HIS A 77 -5.76 3.14 -8.85
N THR A 78 -5.22 4.35 -8.95
CA THR A 78 -4.76 4.95 -10.20
C THR A 78 -3.27 5.30 -10.09
N ARG A 79 -2.58 5.44 -11.24
CA ARG A 79 -1.18 5.90 -11.26
C ARG A 79 -0.98 7.20 -10.49
N ALA A 80 -1.96 8.11 -10.53
CA ALA A 80 -1.92 9.40 -9.85
C ALA A 80 -2.00 9.28 -8.32
N ASN A 81 -2.71 8.28 -7.79
CA ASN A 81 -2.92 8.11 -6.35
C ASN A 81 -1.99 7.09 -5.70
N VAL A 82 -1.10 6.43 -6.45
CA VAL A 82 -0.09 5.51 -5.88
C VAL A 82 1.33 6.08 -5.96
N ARG A 83 2.15 5.77 -4.96
CA ARG A 83 3.58 6.07 -4.88
C ARG A 83 4.38 4.88 -4.38
N CYS A 84 5.68 4.88 -4.66
CA CYS A 84 6.65 3.95 -4.11
C CYS A 84 6.89 4.21 -2.60
N ALA A 85 6.76 3.19 -1.76
CA ALA A 85 7.12 3.25 -0.34
C ALA A 85 7.80 1.96 0.12
N HIS A 86 8.65 2.05 1.15
CA HIS A 86 9.12 0.85 1.86
C HIS A 86 7.95 0.10 2.48
N PHE A 87 8.07 -1.22 2.56
CA PHE A 87 7.09 -2.08 3.24
C PHE A 87 6.88 -1.66 4.70
N ILE A 88 7.96 -1.35 5.44
CA ILE A 88 7.84 -0.91 6.84
C ILE A 88 7.14 0.45 6.96
N CYS A 89 7.53 1.44 6.15
CA CYS A 89 6.95 2.78 6.20
C CYS A 89 5.46 2.74 5.86
N ASN A 90 5.10 2.00 4.81
CA ASN A 90 3.71 1.79 4.40
C ASN A 90 2.92 1.07 5.50
N SER A 91 3.51 0.03 6.12
CA SER A 91 2.88 -0.70 7.23
C SER A 91 2.65 0.18 8.47
N VAL A 92 3.54 1.13 8.76
CA VAL A 92 3.39 2.08 9.88
C VAL A 92 2.33 3.15 9.56
N ARG A 93 2.27 3.60 8.31
CA ARG A 93 1.28 4.57 7.83
C ARG A 93 -0.14 4.01 7.87
N GLN A 94 -0.35 2.77 7.42
CA GLN A 94 -1.67 2.14 7.30
C GLN A 94 -2.65 2.97 6.45
N ASP A 95 -3.89 3.15 6.92
CA ASP A 95 -4.93 3.94 6.26
C ASP A 95 -4.91 5.42 6.67
N LYS A 96 -3.84 5.90 7.32
CA LYS A 96 -3.73 7.32 7.64
C LYS A 96 -3.53 8.12 6.34
N PRO A 97 -4.33 9.17 6.10
CA PRO A 97 -4.03 10.09 5.00
C PRO A 97 -2.65 10.70 5.23
N LEU A 98 -1.94 11.04 4.16
CA LEU A 98 -0.79 11.94 4.27
C LEU A 98 -1.32 13.22 4.94
N SER A 99 -0.86 13.52 6.14
CA SER A 99 -1.31 14.70 6.87
C SER A 99 -1.12 15.92 5.98
N CYS A 100 -2.08 16.86 5.99
CA CYS A 100 -1.73 18.23 5.64
C CYS A 100 -0.56 18.63 6.55
N ALA A 101 0.57 19.02 5.96
CA ALA A 101 1.66 19.62 6.69
C ALA A 101 1.09 20.79 7.50
N ASN A 102 1.01 20.63 8.82
CA ASN A 102 0.77 21.76 9.70
C ASN A 102 2.07 22.56 9.72
N ASN A 103 2.02 23.73 9.07
CA ASN A 103 2.97 24.82 9.30
C ASN A 103 3.01 25.19 10.78
#